data_AF-A0A7S2IAN2-F1
#
_entry.id   AF-A0A7S2IAN2-F1
#
_cell.length_a   1.000
_cell.length_b   1.000
_cell.length_c   1.000
_cell.angle_alpha   90.00
_cell.angle_beta   90.00
_cell.angle_gamma   90.00
#
_symmetry.space_group_name_H-M   'P 1'
#
loop_
_entity.id
_entity.type
_entity.pdbx_description
1 polymer ?
#
loop_
_entity_poly.entity_id
_entity_poly.type
_entity_poly.pdbx_seq_one_letter_code
_entity_poly.pdbx_strand_id
1 'polypeptide(L)'
;KKEGGAQDSNLDNSEPLVSQKDRATATGFSFELLSQMQPCVFTEADRLGKRKGLPPGFAGLACRHCFGGYGSGRFFPSSIKTLSDTSKTLNVLHNHMIRCRKCPREVRDRLEKLRITHDDERAKMKFG
;
A
#
# COMPACT_ATOMS: atom_id res chain seq x y z
N LYS A 1 -32.46 19.94 2.13
CA LYS A 1 -31.55 19.37 3.18
C LYS A 1 -30.19 19.21 2.53
N LYS A 2 -29.18 19.90 3.06
CA LYS A 2 -27.88 20.12 2.42
C LYS A 2 -27.09 18.82 2.25
N GLU A 3 -26.48 18.70 1.08
CA GLU A 3 -25.60 17.64 0.62
C GLU A 3 -24.28 17.68 1.41
N GLY A 4 -23.85 16.52 1.92
CA GLY A 4 -22.58 16.34 2.64
C GLY A 4 -21.65 15.46 1.83
N GLY A 5 -21.19 15.95 0.68
CA GLY A 5 -20.07 15.36 -0.04
C GLY A 5 -18.78 15.76 0.67
N ALA A 6 -18.11 14.80 1.33
CA ALA A 6 -16.77 15.01 1.85
C ALA A 6 -15.84 15.26 0.64
N GLN A 7 -15.35 16.49 0.55
CA GLN A 7 -14.42 16.94 -0.47
C GLN A 7 -13.05 16.29 -0.22
N ASP A 8 -12.75 15.22 -0.95
CA ASP A 8 -11.38 14.74 -1.16
C ASP A 8 -10.68 15.70 -2.15
N SER A 9 -10.32 16.90 -1.68
CA SER A 9 -9.59 17.88 -2.47
C SER A 9 -8.30 18.30 -1.75
N ASN A 10 -7.18 18.09 -2.45
CA ASN A 10 -5.80 18.50 -2.15
C ASN A 10 -4.99 17.66 -1.15
N LEU A 11 -4.31 16.64 -1.69
CA LEU A 11 -3.02 16.13 -1.18
C LEU A 11 -2.01 16.04 -2.34
N ASP A 12 -1.88 17.11 -3.12
CA ASP A 12 -0.83 17.29 -4.14
C ASP A 12 0.53 17.67 -3.55
N ASN A 13 0.78 17.25 -2.30
CA ASN A 13 2.07 17.32 -1.62
C ASN A 13 2.14 16.29 -0.48
N SER A 14 1.63 15.07 -0.71
CA SER A 14 1.84 13.98 0.25
C SER A 14 3.29 13.53 0.11
N GLU A 15 4.09 13.74 1.16
CA GLU A 15 5.42 13.16 1.25
C GLU A 15 5.38 11.68 0.84
N PRO A 16 6.36 11.21 0.06
CA PRO A 16 6.39 9.84 -0.42
C PRO A 16 6.42 8.90 0.80
N LEU A 17 5.64 7.81 0.74
CA LEU A 17 5.55 6.83 1.83
C LEU A 17 6.93 6.26 2.22
N VAL A 18 7.84 6.20 1.26
CA VAL A 18 9.23 5.85 1.45
C VAL A 18 10.13 6.95 0.91
N SER A 19 11.12 7.31 1.71
CA SER A 19 12.18 8.24 1.35
C SER A 19 13.38 7.48 0.79
N GLN A 20 14.24 8.14 0.03
CA GLN A 20 15.45 7.51 -0.52
C GLN A 20 16.37 6.93 0.57
N LYS A 21 16.30 7.45 1.81
CA LYS A 21 17.06 6.93 2.96
C LYS A 21 16.62 5.51 3.36
N ASP A 22 15.35 5.16 3.11
CA ASP A 22 14.78 3.85 3.46
C ASP A 22 15.34 2.72 2.58
N ARG A 23 16.01 3.03 1.47
CA ARG A 23 16.73 2.01 0.68
C ARG A 23 17.82 1.28 1.48
N ALA A 24 18.38 1.91 2.51
CA ALA A 24 19.40 1.28 3.35
C ALA A 24 18.81 0.22 4.31
N THR A 25 17.51 0.29 4.59
CA THR A 25 16.82 -0.53 5.58
C THR A 25 15.70 -1.40 4.98
N ALA A 26 15.42 -1.26 3.69
CA ALA A 26 14.41 -2.01 2.96
C ALA A 26 15.01 -2.74 1.75
N THR A 27 14.49 -3.92 1.42
CA THR A 27 14.85 -4.61 0.17
C THR A 27 14.39 -3.80 -1.03
N GLY A 28 15.04 -3.97 -2.18
CA GLY A 28 14.68 -3.26 -3.41
C GLY A 28 13.21 -3.47 -3.77
N PHE A 29 12.71 -4.68 -3.58
CA PHE A 29 11.30 -5.02 -3.75
C PHE A 29 10.38 -4.28 -2.78
N SER A 30 10.69 -4.25 -1.49
CA SER A 30 9.85 -3.58 -0.49
C SER A 30 9.80 -2.08 -0.73
N PHE A 31 10.96 -1.49 -1.03
CA PHE A 31 11.08 -0.07 -1.36
C PHE A 31 10.26 0.28 -2.61
N GLU A 32 10.46 -0.45 -3.71
CA GLU A 32 9.72 -0.19 -4.95
C GLU A 32 8.21 -0.36 -4.74
N LEU A 33 7.79 -1.42 -4.03
CA LEU A 33 6.38 -1.71 -3.78
C LEU A 33 5.70 -0.63 -2.93
N LEU A 34 6.32 -0.22 -1.83
CA LEU A 34 5.80 0.84 -0.96
C LEU A 34 5.83 2.21 -1.64
N SER A 35 6.78 2.45 -2.56
CA SER A 35 6.79 3.65 -3.42
C SER A 35 5.55 3.76 -4.32
N GLN A 36 4.88 2.62 -4.61
CA GLN A 36 3.64 2.60 -5.39
C GLN A 36 2.39 2.81 -4.53
N MET A 37 2.54 2.91 -3.21
CA MET A 37 1.45 3.09 -2.26
C MET A 37 1.41 4.54 -1.79
N GLN A 38 0.24 4.95 -1.30
CA GLN A 38 0.01 6.22 -0.65
C GLN A 38 -0.75 6.02 0.66
N PRO A 39 -0.57 6.89 1.66
CA PRO A 39 -1.40 6.88 2.86
C PRO A 39 -2.86 7.13 2.49
N CYS A 40 -3.78 6.47 3.18
CA CYS A 40 -5.21 6.75 3.05
C CYS A 40 -5.93 6.53 4.39
N VAL A 41 -7.12 7.11 4.52
CA VAL A 41 -7.95 6.96 5.71
C VAL A 41 -9.16 6.08 5.44
N PHE A 42 -9.54 5.26 6.41
CA PHE A 42 -10.73 4.43 6.33
C PHE A 42 -11.98 5.30 6.30
N THR A 43 -12.83 5.10 5.30
CA THR A 43 -14.10 5.80 5.11
C THR A 43 -15.29 4.84 5.22
N GLU A 44 -16.50 5.36 5.38
CA GLU A 44 -17.71 4.52 5.40
C GLU A 44 -17.87 3.67 4.13
N ALA A 45 -17.38 4.15 2.98
CA ALA A 45 -17.39 3.39 1.73
C ALA A 45 -16.50 2.12 1.78
N ASP A 46 -15.50 2.09 2.67
CA ASP A 46 -14.62 0.93 2.86
C ASP A 46 -15.15 -0.08 3.88
N ARG A 47 -16.28 0.21 4.52
CA ARG A 47 -16.92 -0.59 5.57
C ARG A 47 -17.56 -1.86 5.00
N LEU A 48 -16.73 -2.74 4.47
CA LEU A 48 -17.10 -4.00 3.82
C LEU A 48 -16.56 -5.21 4.59
N GLY A 49 -17.37 -6.26 4.71
CA GLY A 49 -16.98 -7.57 5.24
C GLY A 49 -16.31 -7.51 6.62
N LYS A 50 -15.07 -8.04 6.71
CA LYS A 50 -14.27 -8.10 7.95
C LYS A 50 -13.80 -6.73 8.47
N ARG A 51 -13.96 -5.66 7.68
CA ARG A 51 -13.54 -4.29 8.04
C ARG A 51 -14.62 -3.48 8.77
N LYS A 52 -15.78 -4.09 9.04
CA LYS A 52 -16.90 -3.44 9.74
C LYS A 52 -16.55 -2.90 11.13
N GLY A 53 -15.54 -3.46 11.79
CA GLY A 53 -15.11 -3.04 13.12
C GLY A 53 -14.11 -1.88 13.14
N LEU A 54 -13.61 -1.40 11.98
CA LEU A 54 -12.66 -0.30 11.96
C LEU A 54 -13.38 1.05 12.12
N PRO A 55 -12.84 1.97 12.94
CA PRO A 55 -13.38 3.32 13.07
C PRO A 55 -13.08 4.15 11.80
N PRO A 56 -13.96 5.11 11.44
CA PRO A 56 -13.63 6.12 10.43
C PRO A 56 -12.34 6.85 10.79
N GLY A 57 -11.51 7.15 9.78
CA GLY A 57 -10.21 7.79 10.00
C GLY A 57 -9.07 6.82 10.31
N PHE A 58 -9.32 5.50 10.38
CA PHE A 58 -8.25 4.52 10.59
C PHE A 58 -7.22 4.56 9.46
N ALA A 59 -5.93 4.60 9.82
CA ALA A 59 -4.85 4.70 8.85
C ALA A 59 -4.72 3.41 8.01
N GLY A 60 -4.50 3.58 6.71
CA GLY A 60 -4.28 2.49 5.78
C GLY A 60 -3.39 2.90 4.61
N LEU A 61 -3.14 1.94 3.73
CA LEU A 61 -2.38 2.12 2.52
C LEU A 61 -3.29 1.95 1.31
N ALA A 62 -3.11 2.76 0.28
CA ALA A 62 -3.80 2.62 -0.98
C ALA A 62 -2.82 2.57 -2.14
N CYS A 63 -3.15 1.80 -3.16
CA CYS A 63 -2.42 1.82 -4.42
C CYS A 63 -2.58 3.18 -5.11
N ARG A 64 -1.47 3.86 -5.44
CA ARG A 64 -1.48 5.17 -6.10
C ARG A 64 -2.12 5.17 -7.48
N HIS A 65 -2.13 4.01 -8.14
CA HIS A 65 -2.59 3.87 -9.53
C HIS A 65 -4.11 3.72 -9.65
N CYS A 66 -4.75 3.05 -8.68
CA CYS A 66 -6.20 2.83 -8.69
C CYS A 66 -6.94 3.58 -7.57
N PHE A 67 -6.24 4.42 -6.82
CA PHE A 67 -6.86 5.28 -5.82
C PHE A 67 -7.92 6.18 -6.48
N GLY A 68 -9.05 6.38 -5.80
CA GLY A 68 -10.22 7.10 -6.36
C GLY A 68 -11.09 6.30 -7.34
N GLY A 69 -10.65 5.12 -7.80
CA GLY A 69 -11.51 4.16 -8.48
C GLY A 69 -12.29 3.29 -7.50
N TYR A 70 -13.42 2.71 -7.91
CA TYR A 70 -14.21 1.79 -7.08
C TYR A 70 -13.35 0.65 -6.47
N GLY A 71 -12.96 0.83 -5.21
CA GLY A 71 -12.81 -0.22 -4.19
C GLY A 71 -11.69 -1.26 -4.28
N SER A 72 -10.63 -1.15 -5.08
CA SER A 72 -9.79 -2.35 -5.35
C SER A 72 -8.33 -2.36 -4.87
N GLY A 73 -7.80 -1.29 -4.27
CA GLY A 73 -6.37 -1.22 -3.88
C GLY A 73 -6.07 -0.72 -2.48
N ARG A 74 -7.06 -0.74 -1.58
CA ARG A 74 -6.92 -0.21 -0.22
C ARG A 74 -6.70 -1.34 0.78
N PHE A 75 -5.68 -1.19 1.60
CA PHE A 75 -5.23 -2.12 2.61
C PHE A 75 -5.29 -1.45 3.99
N PHE A 76 -6.10 -2.03 4.88
CA PHE A 76 -6.28 -1.55 6.25
C PHE A 76 -5.88 -2.66 7.21
N PRO A 77 -4.65 -2.63 7.77
CA PRO A 77 -4.19 -3.64 8.69
C PRO A 77 -4.94 -3.51 10.03
N SER A 78 -5.78 -4.49 10.37
CA SER A 78 -6.59 -4.46 11.58
C SER A 78 -5.83 -4.76 12.88
N SER A 79 -4.54 -5.11 12.79
CA SER A 79 -3.68 -5.39 13.94
C SER A 79 -2.23 -5.07 13.60
N ILE A 80 -1.48 -4.62 14.60
CA ILE A 80 -0.02 -4.39 14.52
C ILE A 80 0.69 -5.67 14.06
N LYS A 81 0.26 -6.85 14.52
CA LYS A 81 0.85 -8.13 14.09
C LYS A 81 0.72 -8.35 12.57
N THR A 82 -0.39 -7.91 11.96
CA THR A 82 -0.58 -8.00 10.51
C THR A 82 0.28 -6.98 9.77
N LEU A 83 0.44 -5.79 10.34
CA LEU A 83 1.30 -4.74 9.78
C LEU A 83 2.78 -5.13 9.82
N SER A 84 3.27 -5.60 10.98
CA SER A 84 4.67 -6.01 11.21
C SER A 84 5.05 -7.30 10.48
N ASP A 85 4.08 -8.11 10.07
CA ASP A 85 4.34 -9.26 9.21
C ASP A 85 4.53 -8.78 7.77
N THR A 86 5.79 -8.50 7.44
CA THR A 86 6.25 -8.05 6.12
C THR A 86 5.75 -8.96 5.01
N SER A 87 5.69 -10.27 5.24
CA SER A 87 5.20 -11.23 4.24
C SER A 87 3.70 -11.07 3.99
N LYS A 88 2.90 -10.77 5.02
CA LYS A 88 1.46 -10.51 4.87
C LYS A 88 1.17 -9.16 4.25
N THR A 89 1.88 -8.11 4.67
CA THR A 89 1.67 -6.77 4.11
C THR A 89 2.14 -6.71 2.66
N LEU A 90 3.41 -7.07 2.37
CA LEU A 90 3.96 -6.95 1.02
C LEU A 90 3.28 -7.89 0.02
N ASN A 91 2.96 -9.14 0.38
CA ASN A 91 2.30 -10.04 -0.57
C ASN A 91 0.90 -9.54 -0.95
N VAL A 92 0.15 -8.97 -0.02
CA VAL A 92 -1.19 -8.43 -0.32
C VAL A 92 -1.08 -7.24 -1.28
N LEU A 93 -0.15 -6.32 -1.02
CA LEU A 93 0.10 -5.16 -1.88
C LEU A 93 0.60 -5.60 -3.26
N HIS A 94 1.55 -6.52 -3.32
CA HIS A 94 2.10 -7.06 -4.57
C HIS A 94 1.02 -7.77 -5.40
N ASN A 95 0.23 -8.64 -4.79
CA ASN A 95 -0.86 -9.34 -5.46
C ASN A 95 -1.90 -8.37 -6.05
N HIS A 96 -2.19 -7.28 -5.34
CA HIS A 96 -2.99 -6.21 -5.91
C HIS A 96 -2.29 -5.58 -7.12
N MET A 97 -1.02 -5.20 -6.99
CA MET A 97 -0.26 -4.50 -8.04
C MET A 97 -0.17 -5.28 -9.36
N ILE A 98 0.03 -6.59 -9.31
CA ILE A 98 0.05 -7.45 -10.51
C ILE A 98 -1.32 -7.51 -11.20
N ARG A 99 -2.41 -7.50 -10.42
CA ARG A 99 -3.80 -7.55 -10.93
C ARG A 99 -4.39 -6.16 -11.23
N CYS A 100 -3.73 -5.10 -10.77
CA CYS A 100 -4.24 -3.74 -10.86
C CYS A 100 -4.20 -3.26 -12.31
N ARG A 101 -5.39 -3.08 -12.92
CA ARG A 101 -5.51 -2.64 -14.31
C ARG A 101 -4.93 -1.25 -14.57
N LYS A 102 -4.91 -0.39 -13.54
CA LYS A 102 -4.37 0.97 -13.62
C LYS A 102 -2.86 1.05 -13.39
N CYS A 103 -2.24 0.00 -12.85
CA CYS A 103 -0.80 -0.02 -12.60
C CYS A 103 -0.03 -0.12 -13.94
N PRO A 104 0.95 0.75 -14.23
CA PRO A 104 1.71 0.68 -15.48
C PRO A 104 2.53 -0.61 -15.56
N ARG A 105 2.66 -1.17 -16.77
CA ARG A 105 3.34 -2.45 -17.01
C ARG A 105 4.79 -2.43 -16.52
N GLU A 106 5.51 -1.34 -16.75
CA GLU A 106 6.90 -1.19 -16.32
C GLU A 106 7.09 -1.37 -14.81
N VAL A 107 6.16 -0.86 -14.00
CA VAL A 107 6.21 -1.02 -12.53
C VAL A 107 5.99 -2.48 -12.16
N ARG A 108 5.07 -3.18 -12.83
CA ARG A 108 4.83 -4.62 -12.58
C ARG A 108 6.06 -5.45 -12.94
N ASP A 109 6.66 -5.18 -14.10
CA ASP A 109 7.86 -5.87 -14.56
C ASP A 109 9.05 -5.62 -13.61
N ARG A 110 9.20 -4.40 -13.07
CA ARG A 110 10.20 -4.08 -12.04
C ARG A 110 9.95 -4.83 -10.74
N LEU A 111 8.70 -4.85 -10.26
CA LEU A 111 8.33 -5.55 -9.03
C LEU A 111 8.57 -7.06 -9.14
N GLU A 112 8.25 -7.67 -10.28
CA GLU A 112 8.47 -9.10 -10.51
C GLU A 112 9.97 -9.45 -10.50
N LYS A 113 10.81 -8.63 -11.14
CA LYS A 113 12.28 -8.79 -11.09
C LYS A 113 12.82 -8.68 -9.67
N LEU A 114 12.42 -7.65 -8.95
CA LEU A 114 12.88 -7.42 -7.57
C LEU A 114 12.34 -8.48 -6.60
N ARG A 115 11.18 -9.08 -6.90
CA ARG A 115 10.61 -10.16 -6.07
C ARG A 115 11.50 -11.40 -6.05
N ILE A 116 12.23 -11.68 -7.13
CA ILE A 116 13.14 -12.82 -7.23
C ILE A 116 14.34 -12.65 -6.28
N THR A 117 14.89 -11.43 -6.18
CA THR A 117 16.04 -11.15 -5.29
C THR A 117 15.63 -10.83 -3.86
N HIS A 118 14.35 -10.54 -3.62
CA HIS A 118 13.82 -10.12 -2.33
C HIS A 118 14.20 -11.03 -1.16
N ASP A 119 14.04 -12.35 -1.31
CA ASP A 119 14.26 -13.29 -0.19
C ASP A 119 15.74 -13.41 0.15
N ASP A 120 16.63 -13.34 -0.86
CA ASP A 120 18.08 -13.29 -0.68
C ASP A 120 18.55 -11.95 -0.07
N GLU A 121 18.03 -10.82 -0.55
CA GLU A 121 18.29 -9.49 0.04
C GLU A 121 17.84 -9.44 1.50
N ARG A 122 16.65 -9.98 1.81
CA ARG A 122 16.12 -10.03 3.16
C ARG A 122 17.00 -10.89 4.08
N ALA A 123 17.46 -12.06 3.62
CA ALA A 123 18.35 -12.92 4.39
C ALA A 123 19.71 -12.28 4.68
N LYS A 124 20.18 -11.38 3.81
CA LYS A 124 21.45 -10.64 3.97
C LYS A 124 21.33 -9.41 4.86
N MET A 125 20.12 -8.95 5.17
CA MET A 125 19.91 -7.80 6.04
C MET A 125 20.13 -8.19 7.51
N LYS A 126 20.97 -7.41 8.20
CA LYS A 126 21.37 -7.66 9.60
C LYS A 126 20.23 -7.66 10.63
N PHE A 127 19.01 -7.29 10.25
CA PHE A 127 17.86 -7.15 11.16
C PHE A 127 16.54 -7.72 10.60
N GLY A 128 16.59 -8.71 9.67
CA GLY A 128 15.43 -9.25 8.95
C GLY A 128 14.94 -10.63 9.35
#